data_AF-A0A4Q0IUG1-F1
#
_entry.id   AF-A0A4Q0IUG1-F1
#
_cell.length_a   1.000
_cell.length_b   1.000
_cell.length_c   1.000
_cell.angle_alpha   90.00
_cell.angle_beta   90.00
_cell.angle_gamma   90.00
#
_symmetry.space_group_name_H-M   'P 1'
#
loop_
_entity.id
_entity.type
_entity.pdbx_description
1 polymer ?
#
loop_
_entity_poly.entity_id
_entity_poly.type
_entity_poly.pdbx_seq_one_letter_code
_entity_poly.pdbx_strand_id
1 'polypeptide(L)'
;MSGKITVTFTDGKTRTLREPAMLWAIDGRRTAYFVFDNGQVYKGQTDGVVDEDGDFCLKTNRSTIPGVLGIGLPFGRLVGWAYVNPQRAKK
;
A
#
# COMPACT_ATOMS: atom_id res chain seq x y z
N MET A 1 -14.19 15.38 -2.61
CA MET A 1 -14.29 15.28 -1.15
C MET A 1 -13.06 14.56 -0.64
N SER A 2 -12.06 15.29 -0.12
CA SER A 2 -10.81 14.68 0.38
C SER A 2 -11.09 14.11 1.78
N GLY A 3 -11.56 12.86 1.81
CA GLY A 3 -11.79 12.11 3.04
C GLY A 3 -10.47 11.52 3.51
N LYS A 4 -9.92 12.05 4.61
CA LYS A 4 -8.69 11.53 5.20
C LYS A 4 -8.98 10.19 5.89
N ILE A 5 -8.78 9.08 5.18
CA ILE A 5 -9.06 7.74 5.73
C ILE A 5 -8.00 7.40 6.76
N THR A 6 -8.45 7.09 7.97
CA THR A 6 -7.58 6.74 9.09
C THR A 6 -7.92 5.32 9.53
N VAL A 7 -6.95 4.43 9.47
CA VAL A 7 -7.12 3.02 9.84
C VAL A 7 -6.33 2.71 11.10
N THR A 8 -6.96 1.97 12.02
CA THR A 8 -6.31 1.43 13.20
C THR A 8 -5.97 -0.03 12.94
N PHE A 9 -4.68 -0.34 12.91
CA PHE A 9 -4.19 -1.70 12.75
C PHE A 9 -4.34 -2.49 14.05
N THR A 10 -4.33 -3.81 13.96
CA THR A 10 -4.42 -4.72 15.12
C THR A 10 -3.27 -4.57 16.11
N ASP A 11 -2.15 -3.95 15.69
CA ASP A 11 -1.05 -3.57 16.58
C ASP A 11 -1.31 -2.29 17.38
N GLY A 12 -2.55 -1.77 17.34
CA GLY A 12 -2.98 -0.53 18.00
C GLY A 12 -2.50 0.75 17.30
N LYS A 13 -1.73 0.64 16.22
CA LYS A 13 -1.21 1.81 15.52
C LYS A 13 -2.25 2.35 14.56
N THR A 14 -2.48 3.66 14.68
CA THR A 14 -3.36 4.37 13.75
C THR A 14 -2.52 5.01 12.66
N ARG A 15 -2.91 4.83 11.40
CA ARG A 15 -2.25 5.49 10.26
C ARG A 15 -3.28 6.16 9.37
N THR A 16 -2.93 7.34 8.91
CA THR A 16 -3.63 7.99 7.81
C THR A 16 -3.19 7.36 6.49
N LEU A 17 -4.17 6.90 5.73
CA LEU A 17 -3.98 6.46 4.35
C LEU A 17 -3.93 7.67 3.41
N ARG A 18 -3.06 7.58 2.42
CA ARG A 18 -3.06 8.43 1.25
C ARG A 18 -4.09 7.91 0.26
N GLU A 19 -4.61 8.83 -0.53
CA GLU A 19 -5.60 8.52 -1.55
C GLU A 19 -5.02 7.52 -2.58
N PRO A 20 -5.82 6.57 -3.07
CA PRO A 20 -5.43 5.66 -4.14
C PRO A 20 -4.89 6.42 -5.35
N ALA A 21 -5.49 7.56 -5.70
CA ALA A 21 -5.04 8.42 -6.79
C ALA A 21 -3.62 8.98 -6.61
N MET A 22 -3.03 8.94 -5.41
CA MET A 22 -1.63 9.32 -5.17
C MET A 22 -0.66 8.14 -5.36
N LEU A 23 -1.13 6.96 -5.79
CA LEU A 23 -0.28 5.79 -5.97
C LEU A 23 0.88 6.06 -6.96
N TRP A 24 0.66 6.89 -8.00
CA TRP A 24 1.73 7.31 -8.93
C TRP A 24 2.91 8.01 -8.24
N ALA A 25 2.70 8.61 -7.06
CA ALA A 25 3.72 9.31 -6.29
C ALA A 25 4.39 8.42 -5.23
N ILE A 26 4.15 7.11 -5.27
CA ILE A 26 4.75 6.16 -4.34
C ILE A 26 6.23 5.92 -4.66
N ASP A 27 7.01 5.76 -3.60
CA ASP A 27 8.41 5.35 -3.71
C ASP A 27 8.48 3.82 -3.74
N GLY A 28 8.71 3.24 -4.91
CA GLY A 28 8.81 1.79 -5.10
C GLY A 28 9.99 1.12 -4.40
N ARG A 29 10.89 1.88 -3.77
CA ARG A 29 11.93 1.32 -2.87
C ARG A 29 11.42 1.16 -1.45
N ARG A 30 10.31 1.81 -1.08
CA ARG A 30 9.77 1.82 0.28
C ARG A 30 8.60 0.87 0.43
N THR A 31 8.57 0.17 1.55
CA THR A 31 7.43 -0.69 1.89
C THR A 31 6.25 0.14 2.37
N ALA A 32 5.07 -0.09 1.81
CA ALA A 32 3.80 0.50 2.20
C ALA A 32 2.77 -0.59 2.54
N TYR A 33 1.77 -0.18 3.31
CA TYR A 33 0.51 -0.88 3.53
C TYR A 33 -0.49 -0.41 2.49
N PHE A 34 -1.23 -1.34 1.92
CA PHE A 34 -2.30 -1.12 0.94
C PHE A 34 -3.56 -1.71 1.54
N VAL A 35 -4.57 -0.88 1.75
CA VAL A 35 -5.84 -1.28 2.38
C VAL A 35 -6.89 -1.33 1.29
N PHE A 36 -7.61 -2.46 1.25
CA PHE A 36 -8.66 -2.73 0.29
C PHE A 36 -10.04 -2.60 0.95
N ASP A 37 -11.06 -2.41 0.13
CA ASP A 37 -12.46 -2.24 0.53
C ASP A 37 -13.03 -3.44 1.31
N ASN A 38 -12.50 -4.63 1.05
CA ASN A 38 -12.80 -5.86 1.76
C ASN A 38 -12.09 -6.00 3.13
N GLY A 39 -11.39 -4.95 3.60
CA GLY A 39 -10.65 -4.94 4.86
C GLY A 39 -9.32 -5.69 4.81
N GLN A 40 -8.92 -6.24 3.65
CA GLN A 40 -7.61 -6.85 3.50
C GLN A 40 -6.52 -5.78 3.45
N VAL A 41 -5.38 -6.10 4.06
CA VAL A 41 -4.20 -5.24 4.06
C VAL A 41 -3.02 -6.01 3.50
N TYR A 42 -2.46 -5.50 2.41
CA TYR A 42 -1.23 -6.00 1.84
C TYR A 42 -0.04 -5.12 2.24
N LYS A 43 1.13 -5.73 2.37
CA LYS A 43 2.38 -5.04 2.71
C LYS A 43 3.44 -5.36 1.66
N GLY A 44 3.95 -4.34 0.98
CA GLY A 44 4.95 -4.53 -0.07
C GLY A 44 5.46 -3.23 -0.67
N GLN A 45 6.20 -3.34 -1.75
CA GLN A 45 6.73 -2.28 -2.59
C GLN A 45 6.01 -2.32 -3.94
N THR A 46 5.69 -1.18 -4.52
CA THR A 46 5.14 -1.10 -5.88
C THR A 46 5.73 0.12 -6.56
N ASP A 47 5.95 0.05 -7.87
CA ASP A 47 6.33 1.19 -8.70
C ASP A 47 5.16 2.15 -8.94
N GLY A 48 3.94 1.80 -8.49
CA GLY A 48 2.75 2.62 -8.64
C GLY A 48 2.21 2.64 -10.07
N VAL A 49 2.69 1.74 -10.93
CA VAL A 49 2.19 1.54 -12.28
C VAL A 49 0.98 0.62 -12.19
N VAL A 50 -0.12 1.09 -12.78
CA VAL A 50 -1.35 0.30 -12.98
C VAL A 50 -1.37 -0.10 -14.45
N ASP A 51 -1.61 -1.37 -14.73
CA ASP A 51 -1.74 -1.91 -16.09
C ASP A 51 -3.12 -1.63 -16.71
N GLU A 52 -3.33 -2.08 -17.94
CA GLU A 52 -4.58 -1.87 -18.69
C GLU A 52 -5.78 -2.58 -18.05
N ASP A 53 -5.54 -3.65 -17.28
CA ASP A 53 -6.56 -4.38 -16.54
C ASP A 53 -6.96 -3.67 -15.23
N GLY A 54 -6.23 -2.61 -14.87
CA GLY A 54 -6.45 -1.87 -13.63
C GLY A 54 -5.79 -2.51 -12.41
N ASP A 55 -4.82 -3.40 -12.63
CA ASP A 55 -4.05 -4.06 -11.59
C ASP A 55 -2.67 -3.39 -11.43
N PHE A 56 -2.14 -3.36 -10.21
CA PHE A 56 -0.79 -2.86 -9.93
C PHE A 56 0.07 -3.97 -9.32
N CYS A 57 1.36 -3.94 -9.67
CA CYS A 57 2.31 -4.93 -9.20
C CYS A 57 2.80 -4.60 -7.78
N LEU A 58 2.44 -5.44 -6.81
CA LEU A 58 2.97 -5.38 -5.45
C LEU A 58 4.07 -6.42 -5.23
N LYS A 59 5.30 -5.95 -5.10
CA LYS A 59 6.46 -6.73 -4.66
C LYS A 59 6.42 -6.89 -3.14
N THR A 60 5.95 -8.03 -2.67
CA THR A 60 5.99 -8.39 -1.26
C THR A 60 7.39 -8.90 -0.91
N ASN A 61 8.00 -8.33 0.13
CA ASN A 61 9.30 -8.78 0.64
C ASN A 61 9.15 -9.77 1.81
N ARG A 62 8.02 -10.51 1.87
CA ARG A 62 7.66 -11.31 3.04
C ARG A 62 8.09 -12.77 2.88
N SER A 63 8.96 -13.17 3.80
CA SER A 63 9.35 -14.51 4.27
C SER A 63 8.25 -15.58 4.45
N THR A 64 7.01 -15.36 3.99
CA THR A 64 5.89 -16.31 4.05
C THR A 64 5.45 -16.82 2.69
N ILE A 65 5.93 -16.24 1.58
CA ILE A 65 5.77 -16.78 0.22
C ILE A 65 7.20 -16.94 -0.33
N PRO A 66 7.69 -18.17 -0.56
CA PRO A 66 9.01 -18.37 -1.14
C PRO A 66 9.02 -17.83 -2.57
N GLY A 67 9.87 -16.85 -2.84
CA GLY A 67 10.05 -16.27 -4.18
C GLY A 67 9.71 -14.78 -4.24
N VAL A 68 10.50 -14.03 -4.99
CA VAL A 68 10.23 -12.63 -5.35
C VAL A 68 9.09 -12.61 -6.37
N LEU A 69 7.89 -12.98 -5.95
CA LEU A 69 6.69 -12.95 -6.78
C LEU A 69 5.98 -11.63 -6.51
N GLY A 70 5.98 -10.75 -7.51
CA GLY A 70 5.05 -9.64 -7.55
C GLY A 70 3.63 -10.19 -7.64
N ILE A 71 2.73 -9.65 -6.83
CA ILE A 71 1.31 -9.97 -6.87
C ILE A 71 0.60 -8.82 -7.60
N GLY A 72 -0.18 -9.13 -8.63
CA GLY A 72 -1.11 -8.16 -9.23
C GLY A 72 -2.27 -7.92 -8.29
N LEU A 73 -2.53 -6.66 -7.94
CA LEU A 73 -3.63 -6.28 -7.07
C LEU A 73 -4.53 -5.24 -7.75
N PRO A 74 -5.86 -5.33 -7.58
CA PRO A 74 -6.80 -4.45 -8.27
C PRO A 74 -6.80 -3.04 -7.70
N PHE A 75 -6.33 -2.06 -8.47
CA PHE A 75 -6.33 -0.65 -8.09
C PHE A 75 -7.75 -0.14 -7.78
N GLY A 76 -8.76 -0.63 -8.51
CA GLY A 76 -10.16 -0.25 -8.31
C GLY A 76 -10.74 -0.59 -6.93
N ARG A 77 -10.11 -1.50 -6.18
CA ARG A 77 -10.52 -1.87 -4.81
C ARG A 77 -9.62 -1.27 -3.73
N LEU A 78 -8.59 -0.54 -4.12
CA LEU A 78 -7.68 0.13 -3.19
C LEU A 78 -8.43 1.29 -2.52
N VAL A 79 -8.59 1.21 -1.21
CA VAL A 79 -9.16 2.29 -0.39
C VAL A 79 -8.11 3.36 -0.10
N GLY A 80 -6.87 2.92 0.10
CA GLY A 80 -5.74 3.82 0.30
C GLY A 80 -4.48 3.12 0.75
N TRP A 81 -3.39 3.87 0.86
CA TRP A 81 -2.08 3.31 1.16
C TRP A 81 -1.26 4.17 2.13
N ALA A 82 -0.36 3.57 2.89
CA ALA A 82 0.50 4.28 3.84
C ALA A 82 1.85 3.60 4.02
N TYR A 83 2.95 4.37 4.04
CA TYR A 83 4.28 3.81 4.29
C TYR A 83 4.37 3.09 5.64
N VAL A 84 5.01 1.91 5.68
CA VAL A 84 5.18 1.11 6.90
C VAL A 84 6.13 1.77 7.90
N ASN A 85 7.22 2.35 7.39
CA ASN A 85 8.03 3.29 8.14
C ASN A 85 7.85 4.66 7.49
N PRO A 86 7.05 5.58 8.05
CA PRO A 86 7.32 6.98 7.79
C PRO A 86 8.79 7.20 8.18
N GLN A 87 9.59 7.85 7.32
CA GLN A 87 10.91 8.31 7.76
C GLN A 87 10.66 9.05 9.08
N ARG A 88 11.23 8.56 10.18
CA ARG A 88 11.28 9.34 11.41
C ARG A 88 11.90 10.67 10.98
N ALA A 89 11.14 11.76 11.08
CA ALA A 89 11.74 13.08 11.04
C ALA A 89 12.88 13.03 12.06
N LYS A 90 14.13 13.17 11.59
CA LYS A 90 15.24 13.41 12.51
C LYS A 90 14.88 14.69 13.24
N LYS A 91 14.63 14.55 14.53
CA LYS A 91 14.35 15.67 15.43
C LYS A 91 15.62 16.48 15.63
#